data_AF-B6CA84-F1
#
_entry.id   AF-B6CA84-F1
#
_cell.length_a   1.000
_cell.length_b   1.000
_cell.length_c   1.000
_cell.angle_alpha   90.00
_cell.angle_beta   90.00
_cell.angle_gamma   90.00
#
_symmetry.space_group_name_H-M   'P 1'
#
loop_
_entity.id
_entity.type
_entity.pdbx_description
1 polymer ?
#
loop_
_entity_poly.entity_id
_entity_poly.type
_entity_poly.pdbx_seq_one_letter_code
_entity_poly.pdbx_strand_id
1 'polypeptide(L)'
;NVIFAVTAEELSVYEQLSRLVEGSSAAKLSNDSSNIVSLVRDQYNKISSSVEMKDNRTDNVIDVKYYSRCRNTNGALQQTNRCEGLKVGDVVTFEAHITLLKCPT
;
A
#
# COMPACT_ATOMS: atom_id res chain seq x y z
N ASN A 1 -6.98 -1.99 -8.10
CA ASN A 1 -6.44 -3.14 -7.35
C ASN A 1 -6.67 -4.41 -8.13
N VAL A 2 -5.64 -5.24 -8.32
CA VAL A 2 -5.68 -6.50 -9.09
C VAL A 2 -5.34 -7.66 -8.15
N ILE A 3 -6.10 -8.76 -8.24
CA ILE A 3 -5.83 -9.98 -7.46
C ILE A 3 -5.49 -11.09 -8.43
N PHE A 4 -4.26 -11.58 -8.39
CA PHE A 4 -3.82 -12.76 -9.12
C PHE A 4 -4.13 -14.01 -8.30
N ALA A 5 -5.25 -14.66 -8.61
CA ALA A 5 -5.61 -15.96 -8.04
C ALA A 5 -5.05 -17.07 -8.95
N VAL A 6 -3.94 -17.67 -8.54
CA VAL A 6 -3.16 -18.60 -9.39
C VAL A 6 -2.89 -19.92 -8.67
N THR A 7 -2.61 -20.96 -9.43
CA THR A 7 -2.20 -22.27 -8.91
C THR A 7 -0.86 -22.19 -8.18
N ALA A 8 -0.53 -23.24 -7.41
CA ALA A 8 0.65 -23.24 -6.53
C ALA A 8 1.98 -23.08 -7.30
N GLU A 9 2.02 -23.56 -8.53
CA GLU A 9 3.23 -23.59 -9.37
C GLU A 9 3.60 -22.18 -9.85
N GLU A 10 2.60 -21.35 -10.13
CA GLU A 10 2.75 -20.00 -10.67
C GLU A 10 2.75 -18.92 -9.58
N LEU A 11 2.42 -19.26 -8.33
CA LEU A 11 2.33 -18.30 -7.23
C LEU A 11 3.59 -17.47 -7.07
N SER A 12 4.77 -18.10 -7.13
CA SER A 12 6.05 -17.42 -6.95
C SER A 12 6.31 -16.34 -8.01
N VAL A 13 5.89 -16.60 -9.26
CA VAL A 13 6.03 -15.68 -10.39
C VAL A 13 5.10 -14.48 -10.21
N TYR A 14 3.83 -14.74 -9.86
CA TYR A 14 2.86 -13.67 -9.65
C TYR A 14 3.11 -12.86 -8.37
N GLU A 15 3.73 -13.45 -7.36
CA GLU A 15 4.22 -12.69 -6.20
C GLU A 15 5.30 -11.69 -6.60
N GLN A 16 6.26 -12.08 -7.46
CA GLN A 16 7.27 -11.16 -7.98
C GLN A 16 6.64 -10.06 -8.85
N LEU A 17 5.74 -10.44 -9.76
CA LEU A 17 5.01 -9.48 -10.58
C LEU A 17 4.20 -8.50 -9.72
N SER A 18 3.61 -8.99 -8.62
CA SER A 18 2.80 -8.15 -7.75
C SER A 18 3.58 -7.06 -7.02
N ARG A 19 4.90 -7.25 -6.84
CA ARG A 19 5.80 -6.22 -6.30
C ARG A 19 6.10 -5.12 -7.30
N LEU A 20 5.96 -5.39 -8.60
CA LEU A 20 6.19 -4.42 -9.68
C LEU A 20 4.91 -3.67 -10.04
N VAL A 21 3.74 -4.32 -9.92
CA VAL A 21 2.45 -3.73 -10.25
C VAL A 21 1.79 -3.19 -8.98
N GLU A 22 1.75 -1.87 -8.84
CA GLU A 22 1.14 -1.23 -7.68
C GLU A 22 -0.35 -1.56 -7.55
N GLY A 23 -0.79 -1.81 -6.31
CA GLY A 23 -2.17 -2.21 -6.02
C GLY A 23 -2.51 -3.61 -6.51
N SER A 24 -1.53 -4.42 -6.88
CA SER A 24 -1.73 -5.83 -7.20
C SER A 24 -1.29 -6.75 -6.07
N SER A 25 -1.81 -7.98 -6.07
CA SER A 25 -1.53 -8.95 -5.02
C SER A 25 -1.74 -10.37 -5.56
N ALA A 26 -0.91 -11.32 -5.16
CA ALA A 26 -1.02 -12.71 -5.58
C ALA A 26 -1.52 -13.59 -4.43
N ALA A 27 -2.32 -14.61 -4.76
CA ALA A 27 -2.80 -15.58 -3.80
C ALA A 27 -3.09 -16.94 -4.47
N LYS A 28 -2.94 -18.01 -3.69
CA LYS A 28 -3.09 -19.39 -4.17
C LYS A 28 -4.56 -19.79 -4.33
N LEU A 29 -4.96 -20.10 -5.56
CA LEU A 29 -6.25 -20.70 -5.87
C LEU A 29 -6.19 -22.23 -5.70
N SER A 30 -7.19 -22.81 -5.03
CA SER A 30 -7.37 -24.26 -4.97
C SER A 30 -7.74 -24.81 -6.34
N ASN A 31 -7.38 -26.05 -6.64
CA ASN A 31 -7.65 -26.67 -7.95
C ASN A 31 -9.15 -26.76 -8.29
N ASP A 32 -10.02 -26.76 -7.29
CA ASP A 32 -11.47 -26.75 -7.43
C ASP A 32 -12.09 -25.32 -7.32
N SER A 33 -11.24 -24.29 -7.22
CA SER A 33 -11.63 -22.89 -6.99
C SER A 33 -12.51 -22.65 -5.76
N SER A 34 -12.62 -23.63 -4.86
CA SER A 34 -13.52 -23.57 -3.68
C SER A 34 -13.16 -22.45 -2.71
N ASN A 35 -11.90 -22.02 -2.69
CA ASN A 35 -11.39 -20.97 -1.81
C ASN A 35 -11.46 -19.55 -2.40
N ILE A 36 -12.10 -19.36 -3.56
CA ILE A 36 -12.13 -18.03 -4.22
C ILE A 36 -12.79 -16.95 -3.35
N VAL A 37 -13.85 -17.29 -2.62
CA VAL A 37 -14.58 -16.32 -1.77
C VAL A 37 -13.75 -15.91 -0.55
N SER A 38 -13.05 -16.85 0.08
CA SER A 38 -12.14 -16.54 1.19
C SER A 38 -10.95 -15.72 0.70
N LEU A 39 -10.38 -16.05 -0.46
CA LEU A 39 -9.28 -15.32 -1.08
C LEU A 39 -9.62 -13.85 -1.33
N VAL A 40 -10.78 -13.58 -1.94
CA VAL A 40 -11.21 -12.19 -2.20
C VAL A 40 -11.39 -11.43 -0.89
N ARG A 41 -11.99 -12.07 0.14
CA ARG A 41 -12.19 -11.44 1.45
C ARG A 41 -10.86 -11.15 2.16
N ASP A 42 -9.95 -12.11 2.19
CA ASP A 42 -8.64 -11.98 2.85
C ASP A 42 -7.81 -10.91 2.15
N GLN A 43 -7.84 -10.87 0.82
CA GLN A 43 -7.10 -9.89 0.08
C GLN A 43 -7.70 -8.50 0.15
N TYR A 44 -9.04 -8.39 0.18
CA TYR A 44 -9.71 -7.14 0.48
C TYR A 44 -9.31 -6.61 1.86
N ASN A 45 -9.30 -7.48 2.88
CA ASN A 45 -8.86 -7.11 4.23
C ASN A 45 -7.39 -6.65 4.25
N LYS A 46 -6.50 -7.35 3.53
CA LYS A 46 -5.09 -6.99 3.42
C LYS A 46 -4.91 -5.62 2.77
N ILE A 47 -5.62 -5.36 1.67
CA ILE A 47 -5.57 -4.09 0.94
C ILE A 47 -6.19 -2.96 1.79
N SER A 48 -7.36 -3.17 2.40
CA SER A 48 -7.99 -2.17 3.26
C SER A 48 -7.18 -1.84 4.50
N SER A 49 -6.20 -2.68 4.85
CA SER A 49 -5.37 -2.50 6.02
C SER A 49 -4.11 -1.66 5.81
N SER A 50 -3.77 -1.28 4.58
CA SER A 50 -2.58 -0.46 4.35
C SER A 50 -2.90 0.77 3.52
N VAL A 51 -2.35 1.90 3.94
CA VAL A 51 -2.44 3.17 3.23
C VAL A 51 -1.03 3.70 3.07
N GLU A 52 -0.69 4.07 1.84
CA GLU A 52 0.62 4.62 1.49
C GLU A 52 0.42 5.91 0.68
N MET A 53 1.10 6.98 1.12
CA MET A 53 1.15 8.25 0.41
C MET A 53 2.30 8.23 -0.59
N LYS A 54 1.99 8.57 -1.83
CA LYS A 54 2.95 8.72 -2.93
C LYS A 54 2.72 10.04 -3.64
N ASP A 55 3.76 10.55 -4.24
CA ASP A 55 3.69 11.68 -5.17
C ASP A 55 4.30 11.29 -6.52
N ASN A 56 4.02 12.12 -7.52
CA ASN A 56 4.45 11.95 -8.90
C ASN A 56 5.50 13.00 -9.32
N ARG A 57 6.32 13.49 -8.37
CA ARG A 57 7.26 14.57 -8.68
C ARG A 57 8.30 14.09 -9.71
N THR A 58 8.49 14.89 -10.75
CA THR A 58 9.48 14.62 -11.81
C THR A 58 10.68 15.55 -11.73
N ASP A 59 10.54 16.68 -11.03
CA ASP A 59 11.60 17.65 -10.81
C ASP A 59 12.25 17.52 -9.43
N ASN A 60 13.44 18.11 -9.29
CA ASN A 60 14.19 18.20 -8.05
C ASN A 60 14.13 19.60 -7.42
N VAL A 61 13.10 20.39 -7.76
CA VAL A 61 12.89 21.75 -7.25
C VAL A 61 12.29 21.71 -5.84
N ILE A 62 11.54 20.65 -5.53
CA ILE A 62 10.88 20.44 -4.24
C ILE A 62 11.36 19.18 -3.52
N ASP A 63 11.67 19.31 -2.23
CA ASP A 63 11.77 18.19 -1.30
C ASP A 63 10.43 18.00 -0.58
N VAL A 64 9.97 16.77 -0.46
CA VAL A 64 8.73 16.43 0.23
C VAL A 64 9.03 15.28 1.17
N LYS A 65 8.86 15.56 2.46
CA LYS A 65 8.97 14.58 3.54
C LYS A 65 7.59 14.23 4.05
N TYR A 66 7.33 12.93 4.17
CA TYR A 66 6.09 12.43 4.71
C TYR A 66 6.26 12.05 6.17
N TYR A 67 5.34 12.55 6.97
CA TYR A 67 5.15 12.13 8.34
C TYR A 67 3.76 11.55 8.48
N SER A 68 3.63 10.51 9.29
CA SER A 68 2.34 9.90 9.53
C SER A 68 2.16 9.48 10.97
N ARG A 69 0.88 9.48 11.34
CA ARG A 69 0.37 9.02 12.60
C ARG A 69 -0.72 8.01 12.26
N CYS A 70 -0.36 6.74 12.34
CA CYS A 70 -1.25 5.64 11.96
C CYS A 70 -2.31 5.44 13.06
N ARG A 71 -2.14 4.45 13.95
CA ARG A 71 -3.19 4.10 14.94
C ARG A 71 -3.16 4.90 16.25
N ASN A 72 -2.07 5.63 16.52
CA ASN A 72 -1.94 6.37 17.77
C ASN A 72 -2.17 7.86 17.50
N THR A 73 -3.43 8.31 17.54
CA THR A 73 -3.83 9.71 17.31
C THR A 73 -3.16 10.72 18.27
N ASN A 74 -2.68 10.25 19.43
CA ASN A 74 -1.91 11.03 20.41
C ASN A 74 -0.39 10.77 20.36
N GLY A 75 0.07 9.93 19.42
CA GLY A 75 1.47 9.56 19.27
C GLY A 75 2.27 10.60 18.49
N ALA A 76 3.60 10.53 18.59
CA ALA A 76 4.47 11.36 17.77
C ALA A 76 4.30 11.02 16.28
N LEU A 77 4.37 12.05 15.44
CA LEU A 77 4.50 11.88 13.99
C LEU A 77 5.77 11.10 13.68
N GLN A 78 5.65 10.01 12.94
CA GLN A 78 6.78 9.20 12.49
C GLN A 78 7.10 9.56 11.05
N GLN A 79 8.38 9.66 10.70
CA GLN A 79 8.80 9.92 9.32
C GLN A 79 8.61 8.66 8.47
N THR A 80 7.37 8.43 8.05
CA THR A 80 6.97 7.34 7.16
C THR A 80 5.78 7.79 6.33
N ASN A 81 5.77 7.41 5.06
CA ASN A 81 4.66 7.62 4.12
C ASN A 81 3.64 6.48 4.15
N ARG A 82 3.84 5.46 5.00
CA ARG A 82 3.08 4.21 4.96
C ARG A 82 2.57 3.79 6.34
N CYS A 83 1.30 3.39 6.37
CA CYS A 83 0.62 2.77 7.50
C CYS A 83 0.16 1.36 7.13
N GLU A 84 0.26 0.43 8.08
CA GLU A 84 -0.13 -0.98 7.91
C GLU A 84 -1.04 -1.48 9.03
N GLY A 85 -1.80 -2.54 8.73
CA GLY A 85 -2.72 -3.21 9.65
C GLY A 85 -3.96 -2.40 10.03
N LEU A 86 -4.28 -1.31 9.34
CA LEU A 86 -5.47 -0.51 9.59
C LEU A 86 -6.74 -1.36 9.57
N LYS A 87 -7.69 -1.02 10.43
CA LYS A 87 -9.04 -1.58 10.43
C LYS A 87 -10.01 -0.57 9.87
N VAL A 88 -11.15 -1.06 9.39
CA VAL A 88 -12.25 -0.19 8.98
C VAL A 88 -12.66 0.68 10.18
N GLY A 89 -12.60 2.00 10.00
CA GLY A 89 -12.87 2.98 11.05
C GLY A 89 -11.63 3.56 11.74
N ASP A 90 -10.43 3.03 11.48
CA ASP A 90 -9.19 3.65 11.95
C ASP A 90 -8.98 5.00 11.26
N VAL A 91 -8.66 6.03 12.05
CA VAL A 91 -8.29 7.35 11.53
C VAL A 91 -6.77 7.45 11.52
N VAL A 92 -6.22 7.79 10.36
CA VAL A 92 -4.80 8.05 10.16
C VAL A 92 -4.59 9.51 9.78
N THR A 93 -3.48 10.09 10.19
CA THR A 93 -3.09 11.45 9.82
C THR A 93 -1.77 11.40 9.07
N PHE A 94 -1.73 12.06 7.91
CA PHE A 94 -0.52 12.26 7.13
C PHE A 94 -0.21 13.75 7.06
N GLU A 95 1.05 14.11 7.24
CA GLU A 95 1.58 15.44 7.01
C GLU A 95 2.66 15.38 5.94
N ALA A 96 2.48 16.17 4.89
CA ALA A 96 3.47 16.36 3.84
C ALA A 96 4.18 17.70 4.09
N HIS A 97 5.48 17.63 4.38
CA HIS A 97 6.32 18.81 4.57
C HIS A 97 7.03 19.10 3.25
N ILE A 98 6.60 20.17 2.56
CA ILE A 98 7.10 20.55 1.25
C ILE A 98 8.11 21.69 1.42
N THR A 99 9.33 21.48 0.95
CA THR A 99 10.42 22.46 0.98
C THR A 99 10.87 22.78 -0.44
N LEU A 100 10.82 24.05 -0.82
CA LEU A 100 11.42 24.52 -2.08
C LEU A 100 12.94 24.55 -1.92
N LEU A 101 13.64 23.72 -2.70
CA LEU A 101 15.11 23.67 -2.74
C LEU A 101 15.68 24.72 -3.69
N LYS A 102 14.92 25.06 -4.74
CA LYS A 102 15.31 26.02 -5.78
C LYS A 102 14.09 26.84 -6.19
N CYS A 103 14.33 28.03 -6.75
CA CYS A 103 13.26 28.78 -7.39
C CYS A 103 12.82 28.03 -8.66
N PRO A 104 11.51 27.79 -8.86
CA PRO A 104 11.00 27.28 -10.13
C PRO A 104 11.33 28.30 -11.23
N THR A 105 11.84 27.81 -12.37
CA THR A 105 12.05 28.59 -13.60
C THR A 105 10.85 28.50 -14.50
#